data_AF-A0A932V048-F1
#
_entry.id   AF-A0A932V048-F1
#
_cell.length_a   1.000
_cell.length_b   1.000
_cell.length_c   1.000
_cell.angle_alpha   90.00
_cell.angle_beta   90.00
_cell.angle_gamma   90.00
#
_symmetry.space_group_name_H-M   'P 1'
#
loop_
_entity.id
_entity.type
_entity.pdbx_description
1 polymer ?
#
loop_
_entity_poly.entity_id
_entity_poly.type
_entity_poly.pdbx_seq_one_letter_code
_entity_poly.pdbx_strand_id
1 'polypeptide(L)'
;MSHAVILHSLRSPIGKFQGALAPLAAPDLAAQVIKALLAAVPGALPTEAILGNVVSAGVGQAPARQAALRGGLPSSVSALTINKVCGSGLKAIQLGANAVRLGDHEVVLAGGMESMSNAPYLMPKLRVGARMGHTEAKDAMILDGLWCAMTDQHMGHTGELVAAKYRVGREAQDAWSAKSHHKAVAAIQSGAFQAEIVPIAVPGRKGDLIVREDEGPRADSTPESLAKLRPAFKKDGTVTAGNAPSVNDGAAAVLLSSEAYAKAHGLPIQARILGTATAGLDPEWVLMAPVEAIRKLLAQVGWSVGDVDLWEINEAFAVQMVATAQELNLPVDRINIHGGAVALGHPIGASGARVMATLLHALERHGKQRGIAALCLGGGNAIAMAVERV
;
A
#
# COMPACT_ATOMS: atom_id res chain seq x y z
N MET A 1 -10.60 24.58 -12.47
CA MET A 1 -10.60 23.98 -11.11
C MET A 1 -9.16 23.96 -10.63
N SER A 2 -8.90 24.31 -9.37
CA SER A 2 -7.54 24.17 -8.80
C SER A 2 -7.15 22.69 -8.74
N HIS A 3 -5.86 22.40 -8.84
CA HIS A 3 -5.36 21.04 -8.61
C HIS A 3 -5.52 20.67 -7.13
N ALA A 4 -5.86 19.41 -6.86
CA ALA A 4 -5.60 18.84 -5.55
C ALA A 4 -4.10 18.62 -5.41
N VAL A 5 -3.55 18.99 -4.25
CA VAL A 5 -2.14 18.86 -3.92
C VAL A 5 -1.95 18.00 -2.68
N ILE A 6 -0.84 17.27 -2.67
CA ILE A 6 -0.31 16.62 -1.47
C ILE A 6 0.59 17.63 -0.78
N LEU A 7 0.28 17.96 0.47
CA LEU A 7 1.07 18.88 1.28
C LEU A 7 2.31 18.16 1.83
N HIS A 8 2.09 16.95 2.35
CA HIS A 8 3.15 16.05 2.83
C HIS A 8 2.64 14.61 2.97
N SER A 9 3.55 13.65 3.00
CA SER A 9 3.25 12.21 3.16
C SER A 9 4.22 11.54 4.12
N LEU A 10 3.70 10.70 5.02
CA LEU A 10 4.49 9.92 5.98
C LEU A 10 3.95 8.49 6.11
N ARG A 11 4.79 7.57 6.56
CA ARG A 11 4.45 6.18 6.84
C ARG A 11 5.11 5.66 8.11
N SER A 12 4.59 4.57 8.66
CA SER A 12 5.33 3.76 9.62
C SER A 12 6.41 2.94 8.90
N PRO A 13 7.36 2.34 9.65
CA PRO A 13 8.05 1.15 9.17
C PRO A 13 7.02 0.04 8.88
N ILE A 14 7.40 -0.92 8.06
CA ILE A 14 6.60 -2.10 7.76
C ILE A 14 7.10 -3.25 8.64
N GLY A 15 6.21 -3.73 9.50
CA GLY A 15 6.47 -4.88 10.37
C GLY A 15 6.21 -6.19 9.64
N LYS A 16 6.98 -7.23 9.94
CA LYS A 16 6.68 -8.61 9.53
C LYS A 16 5.47 -9.13 10.28
N PHE A 17 4.83 -10.16 9.73
CA PHE A 17 3.78 -10.89 10.43
C PHE A 17 4.27 -11.39 11.79
N GLN A 18 3.53 -11.04 12.84
CA GLN A 18 3.90 -11.30 14.24
C GLN A 18 5.27 -10.73 14.64
N GLY A 19 5.72 -9.66 13.96
CA GLY A 19 6.97 -8.94 14.21
C GLY A 19 6.80 -7.81 15.24
N ALA A 20 7.68 -6.80 15.17
CA ALA A 20 7.74 -5.77 16.21
C ALA A 20 6.47 -4.90 16.33
N LEU A 21 5.69 -4.75 15.26
CA LEU A 21 4.46 -3.96 15.25
C LEU A 21 3.21 -4.73 15.69
N ALA A 22 3.30 -6.05 15.83
CA ALA A 22 2.17 -6.91 16.17
C ALA A 22 1.43 -6.54 17.48
N PRO A 23 2.04 -5.91 18.50
CA PRO A 23 1.29 -5.47 19.68
C PRO A 23 0.32 -4.31 19.43
N LEU A 24 0.38 -3.64 18.27
CA LEU A 24 -0.45 -2.48 17.95
C LEU A 24 -1.61 -2.86 17.02
N ALA A 25 -2.81 -2.40 17.36
CA ALA A 25 -3.93 -2.44 16.43
C ALA A 25 -3.71 -1.43 15.29
N ALA A 26 -4.33 -1.67 14.13
CA ALA A 26 -4.15 -0.81 12.96
C ALA A 26 -4.44 0.70 13.24
N PRO A 27 -5.49 1.07 14.00
CA PRO A 27 -5.73 2.47 14.33
C PRO A 27 -4.67 3.11 15.23
N ASP A 28 -4.05 2.35 16.15
CA ASP A 28 -2.99 2.86 17.03
C ASP A 28 -1.70 3.10 16.25
N LEU A 29 -1.42 2.23 15.28
CA LEU A 29 -0.29 2.38 14.36
C LEU A 29 -0.47 3.64 13.49
N ALA A 30 -1.65 3.82 12.91
CA ALA A 30 -1.98 4.99 12.11
C ALA A 30 -1.98 6.29 12.91
N ALA A 31 -2.47 6.26 14.15
CA ALA A 31 -2.51 7.42 15.03
C ALA A 31 -1.12 8.08 15.20
N GLN A 32 -0.06 7.27 15.34
CA GLN A 32 1.30 7.78 15.46
C GLN A 32 1.78 8.47 14.17
N VAL A 33 1.48 7.89 13.00
CA VAL A 33 1.78 8.50 11.69
C VAL A 33 1.01 9.81 11.51
N ILE A 34 -0.28 9.83 11.86
CA ILE A 34 -1.13 11.03 11.77
C ILE A 34 -0.59 12.15 12.65
N LYS A 35 -0.24 11.84 13.90
CA LYS A 35 0.33 12.81 14.84
C LYS A 35 1.61 13.45 14.29
N ALA A 36 2.51 12.63 13.74
CA ALA A 36 3.75 13.13 13.12
C ALA A 36 3.46 13.98 11.88
N LEU A 37 2.49 13.59 11.06
CA LEU A 37 2.12 14.31 9.85
C LEU A 37 1.51 15.69 10.14
N LEU A 38 0.65 15.79 11.16
CA LEU A 38 0.11 17.07 11.64
C LEU A 38 1.20 17.99 12.19
N ALA A 39 2.23 17.42 12.84
CA ALA A 39 3.37 18.18 13.33
C ALA A 39 4.30 18.65 12.18
N ALA A 40 4.41 17.87 11.11
CA ALA A 40 5.24 18.20 9.94
C ALA A 40 4.63 19.33 9.09
N VAL A 41 3.31 19.51 9.13
CA VAL A 41 2.60 20.57 8.39
C VAL A 41 1.70 21.38 9.34
N PRO A 42 2.29 22.19 10.24
CA PRO A 42 1.52 22.97 11.19
C PRO A 42 0.57 23.93 10.43
N GLY A 43 -0.69 23.98 10.87
CA GLY A 43 -1.73 24.81 10.25
C GLY A 43 -2.58 24.10 9.18
N ALA A 44 -2.14 22.95 8.66
CA ALA A 44 -2.99 22.10 7.82
C ALA A 44 -3.93 21.25 8.70
N LEU A 45 -5.06 21.83 9.11
CA LEU A 45 -6.04 21.18 9.99
C LEU A 45 -7.14 20.48 9.18
N PRO A 46 -7.15 19.14 9.13
CA PRO A 46 -8.14 18.40 8.35
C PRO A 46 -9.55 18.51 8.95
N THR A 47 -10.55 18.62 8.09
CA THR A 47 -11.97 18.52 8.48
C THR A 47 -12.56 17.14 8.23
N GLU A 48 -11.87 16.32 7.42
CA GLU A 48 -12.22 14.93 7.15
C GLU A 48 -10.96 14.04 7.15
N ALA A 49 -11.12 12.81 7.66
CA ALA A 49 -10.11 11.76 7.61
C ALA A 49 -10.65 10.53 6.85
N ILE A 50 -10.01 10.16 5.74
CA ILE A 50 -10.38 8.99 4.94
C ILE A 50 -9.24 7.97 5.03
N LEU A 51 -9.47 6.83 5.66
CA LEU A 51 -8.42 5.81 5.82
C LEU A 51 -8.87 4.44 5.34
N GLY A 52 -8.02 3.80 4.55
CA GLY A 52 -8.17 2.41 4.15
C GLY A 52 -7.90 1.44 5.29
N ASN A 53 -8.76 0.44 5.48
CA ASN A 53 -8.50 -0.73 6.33
C ASN A 53 -9.29 -1.92 5.78
N VAL A 54 -8.63 -3.05 5.54
CA VAL A 54 -9.26 -4.21 4.88
C VAL A 54 -9.76 -5.22 5.90
N VAL A 55 -8.87 -5.69 6.78
CA VAL A 55 -9.21 -6.70 7.78
C VAL A 55 -9.70 -6.00 9.05
N SER A 56 -10.94 -5.50 9.00
CA SER A 56 -11.54 -4.74 10.11
C SER A 56 -12.21 -5.62 11.18
N ALA A 57 -12.19 -6.95 11.03
CA ALA A 57 -12.84 -7.85 11.96
C ALA A 57 -12.24 -7.70 13.37
N GLY A 58 -13.07 -7.33 14.35
CA GLY A 58 -12.65 -7.14 15.75
C GLY A 58 -11.93 -5.82 16.06
N VAL A 59 -11.68 -4.95 15.07
CA VAL A 59 -11.03 -3.64 15.27
C VAL A 59 -11.95 -2.64 16.01
N GLY A 60 -13.26 -2.91 16.05
CA GLY A 60 -14.25 -2.03 16.65
C GLY A 60 -14.82 -1.01 15.66
N GLN A 61 -15.74 -0.18 16.14
CA GLN A 61 -16.46 0.77 15.28
C GLN A 61 -15.53 1.83 14.68
N ALA A 62 -15.74 2.14 13.41
CA ALA A 62 -15.10 3.23 12.67
C ALA A 62 -13.56 3.31 12.86
N PRO A 63 -12.77 2.34 12.38
CA PRO A 63 -11.31 2.33 12.53
C PRO A 63 -10.63 3.66 12.17
N ALA A 64 -11.00 4.29 11.06
CA ALA A 64 -10.45 5.59 10.65
C ALA A 64 -10.70 6.69 11.70
N ARG A 65 -11.87 6.66 12.34
CA ARG A 65 -12.23 7.59 13.42
C ARG A 65 -11.39 7.36 14.67
N GLN A 66 -11.15 6.09 15.01
CA GLN A 66 -10.25 5.73 16.11
C GLN A 66 -8.84 6.30 15.85
N ALA A 67 -8.29 6.07 14.66
CA ALA A 67 -6.97 6.57 14.27
C ALA A 67 -6.89 8.11 14.29
N ALA A 68 -7.89 8.79 13.71
CA ALA A 68 -7.96 10.24 13.68
C ALA A 68 -7.93 10.85 15.09
N LEU A 69 -8.80 10.38 15.99
CA LEU A 69 -8.89 10.90 17.35
C LEU A 69 -7.64 10.59 18.17
N ARG A 70 -7.13 9.36 18.09
CA ARG A 70 -5.88 8.96 18.78
C ARG A 70 -4.65 9.69 18.23
N GLY A 71 -4.69 10.07 16.94
CA GLY A 71 -3.66 10.87 16.27
C GLY A 71 -3.69 12.36 16.61
N GLY A 72 -4.66 12.80 17.42
CA GLY A 72 -4.75 14.17 17.93
C GLY A 72 -5.71 15.09 17.17
N LEU A 73 -6.51 14.56 16.23
CA LEU A 73 -7.57 15.35 15.59
C LEU A 73 -8.72 15.60 16.58
N PRO A 74 -9.35 16.78 16.55
CA PRO A 74 -10.46 17.08 17.44
C PRO A 74 -11.71 16.25 17.10
N SER A 75 -12.59 16.10 18.07
CA SER A 75 -13.85 15.36 17.92
C SER A 75 -14.82 15.98 16.91
N SER A 76 -14.59 17.20 16.44
CA SER A 76 -15.36 17.80 15.34
C SER A 76 -15.04 17.23 13.97
N VAL A 77 -13.88 16.59 13.77
CA VAL A 77 -13.46 16.05 12.47
C VAL A 77 -14.32 14.85 12.07
N SER A 78 -14.76 14.73 10.82
CA SER A 78 -15.42 13.52 10.33
C SER A 78 -14.39 12.46 9.93
N ALA A 79 -14.77 11.17 9.93
CA ALA A 79 -13.88 10.12 9.43
C ALA A 79 -14.62 8.98 8.72
N LEU A 80 -14.03 8.52 7.63
CA LEU A 80 -14.52 7.41 6.80
C LEU A 80 -13.48 6.30 6.73
N THR A 81 -13.90 5.08 7.08
CA THR A 81 -13.11 3.87 6.80
C THR A 81 -13.56 3.29 5.47
N ILE A 82 -12.63 3.05 4.56
CA ILE A 82 -12.94 2.43 3.26
C ILE A 82 -12.22 1.10 3.09
N ASN A 83 -12.85 0.19 2.36
CA ASN A 83 -12.24 -1.05 1.92
C ASN A 83 -12.36 -1.17 0.39
N LYS A 84 -11.20 -1.10 -0.27
CA LYS A 84 -11.00 -1.46 -1.67
C LYS A 84 -9.79 -2.40 -1.79
N VAL A 85 -9.67 -3.34 -0.85
CA VAL A 85 -8.57 -4.31 -0.70
C VAL A 85 -7.22 -3.57 -0.71
N CYS A 86 -6.20 -4.06 -1.44
CA CYS A 86 -4.83 -3.53 -1.44
C CYS A 86 -4.68 -2.04 -1.82
N GLY A 87 -5.69 -1.46 -2.45
CA GLY A 87 -5.71 -0.08 -2.93
C GLY A 87 -6.57 0.83 -2.08
N SER A 88 -7.04 0.36 -0.92
CA SER A 88 -7.79 1.19 0.03
C SER A 88 -7.03 2.49 0.34
N GLY A 89 -5.73 2.40 0.63
CA GLY A 89 -4.90 3.57 0.89
C GLY A 89 -4.85 4.58 -0.28
N LEU A 90 -4.63 4.11 -1.51
CA LEU A 90 -4.56 5.01 -2.67
C LEU A 90 -5.94 5.54 -3.08
N LYS A 91 -7.00 4.73 -2.87
CA LYS A 91 -8.39 5.15 -3.08
C LYS A 91 -8.80 6.22 -2.08
N ALA A 92 -8.32 6.16 -0.84
CA ALA A 92 -8.57 7.21 0.15
C ALA A 92 -7.97 8.54 -0.32
N ILE A 93 -6.75 8.52 -0.85
CA ILE A 93 -6.09 9.71 -1.43
C ILE A 93 -6.92 10.25 -2.61
N GLN A 94 -7.41 9.38 -3.49
CA GLN A 94 -8.31 9.79 -4.58
C GLN A 94 -9.59 10.45 -4.07
N LEU A 95 -10.25 9.87 -3.06
CA LEU A 95 -11.49 10.41 -2.50
C LEU A 95 -11.25 11.77 -1.83
N GLY A 96 -10.19 11.91 -1.04
CA GLY A 96 -9.84 13.19 -0.43
C GLY A 96 -9.48 14.26 -1.47
N ALA A 97 -8.76 13.88 -2.53
CA ALA A 97 -8.44 14.79 -3.63
C ALA A 97 -9.70 15.27 -4.36
N ASN A 98 -10.71 14.40 -4.51
CA ASN A 98 -11.99 14.75 -5.09
C ASN A 98 -12.77 15.72 -4.18
N ALA A 99 -12.87 15.43 -2.88
CA ALA A 99 -13.58 16.29 -1.92
C ALA A 99 -12.99 17.71 -1.89
N VAL A 100 -11.66 17.81 -1.90
CA VAL A 100 -10.94 19.07 -2.00
C VAL A 100 -11.22 19.80 -3.31
N ARG A 101 -11.22 19.09 -4.45
CA ARG A 101 -11.49 19.71 -5.77
C ARG A 101 -12.92 20.19 -5.91
N LEU A 102 -13.87 19.53 -5.23
CA LEU A 102 -15.28 19.92 -5.20
C LEU A 102 -15.55 21.10 -4.25
N GLY A 103 -14.59 21.40 -3.35
CA GLY A 103 -14.75 22.45 -2.34
C GLY A 103 -15.50 22.00 -1.09
N ASP A 104 -15.67 20.69 -0.90
CA ASP A 104 -16.33 20.14 0.29
C ASP A 104 -15.44 20.30 1.54
N HIS A 105 -14.12 20.23 1.35
CA HIS A 105 -13.11 20.32 2.40
C HIS A 105 -11.87 21.08 1.92
N GLU A 106 -11.29 21.93 2.78
CA GLU A 106 -10.05 22.64 2.46
C GLU A 106 -8.81 21.79 2.71
N VAL A 107 -8.84 20.98 3.78
CA VAL A 107 -7.78 20.05 4.13
C VAL A 107 -8.39 18.69 4.47
N VAL A 108 -7.84 17.63 3.89
CA VAL A 108 -8.26 16.24 4.13
C VAL A 108 -7.05 15.41 4.50
N LEU A 109 -7.18 14.59 5.54
CA LEU A 109 -6.24 13.52 5.86
C LEU A 109 -6.66 12.28 5.08
N ALA A 110 -5.75 11.71 4.29
CA ALA A 110 -6.05 10.51 3.51
C ALA A 110 -4.93 9.47 3.63
N GLY A 111 -5.26 8.18 3.57
CA GLY A 111 -4.24 7.14 3.70
C GLY A 111 -4.80 5.76 3.95
N GLY A 112 -4.03 4.92 4.63
CA GLY A 112 -4.48 3.60 5.03
C GLY A 112 -3.64 2.99 6.14
N MET A 113 -4.18 1.92 6.72
CA MET A 113 -3.63 1.23 7.86
C MET A 113 -4.02 -0.24 7.84
N GLU A 114 -3.12 -1.10 8.30
CA GLU A 114 -3.39 -2.52 8.43
C GLU A 114 -2.55 -3.12 9.56
N SER A 115 -3.15 -4.06 10.28
CA SER A 115 -2.45 -4.92 11.24
C SER A 115 -2.93 -6.35 10.99
N MET A 116 -2.29 -7.00 10.01
CA MET A 116 -2.62 -8.36 9.61
C MET A 116 -2.26 -9.35 10.72
N SER A 117 -1.26 -9.04 11.54
CA SER A 117 -0.91 -9.82 12.75
C SER A 117 -2.03 -9.88 13.78
N ASN A 118 -2.94 -8.90 13.79
CA ASN A 118 -4.05 -8.80 14.74
C ASN A 118 -5.36 -9.37 14.19
N ALA A 119 -5.36 -9.91 12.96
CA ALA A 119 -6.54 -10.51 12.37
C ALA A 119 -7.02 -11.71 13.20
N PRO A 120 -8.30 -11.75 13.61
CA PRO A 120 -8.82 -12.84 14.42
C PRO A 120 -9.18 -14.06 13.57
N TYR A 121 -9.43 -15.18 14.24
CA TYR A 121 -10.23 -16.26 13.67
C TYR A 121 -11.72 -16.01 13.91
N LEU A 122 -12.54 -16.30 12.91
CA LEU A 122 -14.00 -16.15 12.91
C LEU A 122 -14.68 -17.49 13.08
N MET A 123 -15.80 -17.50 13.81
CA MET A 123 -16.62 -18.69 14.02
C MET A 123 -18.06 -18.42 13.57
N PRO A 124 -18.35 -18.46 12.26
CA PRO A 124 -19.58 -17.90 11.68
C PRO A 124 -20.88 -18.49 12.25
N LYS A 125 -20.86 -19.77 12.64
CA LYS A 125 -22.04 -20.49 13.13
C LYS A 125 -22.35 -20.24 14.62
N LEU A 126 -21.46 -19.62 15.39
CA LEU A 126 -21.63 -19.53 16.85
C LEU A 126 -22.81 -18.65 17.29
N ARG A 127 -23.21 -17.65 16.50
CA ARG A 127 -24.33 -16.77 16.87
C ARG A 127 -25.66 -17.52 16.96
N VAL A 128 -25.89 -18.48 16.06
CA VAL A 128 -27.12 -19.31 16.02
C VAL A 128 -26.95 -20.68 16.67
N GLY A 129 -25.71 -21.06 16.99
CA GLY A 129 -25.33 -22.38 17.48
C GLY A 129 -25.05 -23.38 16.35
N ALA A 130 -24.02 -24.22 16.52
CA ALA A 130 -23.63 -25.23 15.53
C ALA A 130 -24.50 -26.51 15.56
N ARG A 131 -25.48 -26.59 16.48
CA ARG A 131 -26.38 -27.73 16.76
C ARG A 131 -25.69 -29.07 17.03
N MET A 132 -25.09 -29.70 16.02
CA MET A 132 -24.40 -31.00 16.10
C MET A 132 -23.38 -31.13 14.96
N GLY A 133 -22.18 -31.62 15.26
CA GLY A 133 -21.08 -31.79 14.29
C GLY A 133 -19.95 -30.76 14.42
N HIS A 134 -18.89 -30.93 13.63
CA HIS A 134 -17.73 -30.04 13.64
C HIS A 134 -18.02 -28.67 13.02
N THR A 135 -17.38 -27.63 13.55
CA THR A 135 -17.34 -26.29 12.95
C THR A 135 -15.90 -25.89 12.71
N GLU A 136 -15.70 -25.03 11.73
CA GLU A 136 -14.39 -24.53 11.32
C GLU A 136 -14.20 -23.09 11.79
N ALA A 137 -13.03 -22.81 12.36
CA ALA A 137 -12.58 -21.45 12.61
C ALA A 137 -11.95 -20.90 11.32
N LYS A 138 -12.48 -19.81 10.79
CA LYS A 138 -12.02 -19.17 9.55
C LYS A 138 -11.02 -18.06 9.87
N ASP A 139 -9.83 -18.11 9.28
CA ASP A 139 -8.84 -17.05 9.41
C ASP A 139 -9.34 -15.77 8.69
N ALA A 140 -9.58 -14.68 9.43
CA ALA A 140 -10.12 -13.44 8.85
C ALA A 140 -9.12 -12.77 7.89
N MET A 141 -7.81 -12.89 8.13
CA MET A 141 -6.81 -12.32 7.24
C MET A 141 -6.89 -12.98 5.87
N ILE A 142 -6.98 -14.31 5.85
CA ILE A 142 -7.11 -15.04 4.59
C ILE A 142 -8.47 -14.73 3.96
N LEU A 143 -9.56 -14.89 4.71
CA LEU A 143 -10.92 -14.78 4.20
C LEU A 143 -11.23 -13.38 3.65
N ASP A 144 -10.92 -12.33 4.41
CA ASP A 144 -11.30 -10.96 4.07
C ASP A 144 -10.23 -10.23 3.24
N GLY A 145 -8.98 -10.71 3.28
CA GLY A 145 -7.83 -10.02 2.66
C GLY A 145 -7.20 -10.74 1.48
N LEU A 146 -7.13 -12.08 1.48
CA LEU A 146 -6.26 -12.85 0.58
C LEU A 146 -6.99 -13.95 -0.23
N TRP A 147 -8.28 -14.11 -0.05
CA TRP A 147 -9.12 -15.09 -0.74
C TRP A 147 -10.03 -14.43 -1.77
N CYS A 148 -10.10 -14.99 -2.98
CA CYS A 148 -11.05 -14.54 -3.98
C CYS A 148 -12.42 -15.17 -3.71
N ALA A 149 -13.39 -14.37 -3.26
CA ALA A 149 -14.75 -14.86 -3.03
C ALA A 149 -15.49 -15.34 -4.30
N MET A 150 -15.06 -14.90 -5.49
CA MET A 150 -15.73 -15.25 -6.76
C MET A 150 -15.18 -16.51 -7.42
N THR A 151 -13.90 -16.80 -7.22
CA THR A 151 -13.21 -17.95 -7.86
C THR A 151 -12.74 -18.98 -6.85
N ASP A 152 -13.08 -18.81 -5.57
CA ASP A 152 -12.76 -19.69 -4.45
C ASP A 152 -11.29 -20.16 -4.41
N GLN A 153 -10.36 -19.20 -4.48
CA GLN A 153 -8.93 -19.49 -4.47
C GLN A 153 -8.12 -18.36 -3.82
N HIS A 154 -6.95 -18.72 -3.30
CA HIS A 154 -5.99 -17.76 -2.76
C HIS A 154 -5.38 -16.89 -3.88
N MET A 155 -5.07 -15.62 -3.60
CA MET A 155 -4.47 -14.69 -4.58
C MET A 155 -3.23 -15.26 -5.28
N GLY A 156 -2.43 -16.05 -4.56
CA GLY A 156 -1.24 -16.70 -5.12
C GLY A 156 -1.50 -17.62 -6.31
N HIS A 157 -2.70 -18.23 -6.42
CA HIS A 157 -3.05 -19.05 -7.58
C HIS A 157 -3.19 -18.22 -8.86
N THR A 158 -3.64 -16.96 -8.74
CA THR A 158 -3.72 -16.03 -9.88
C THR A 158 -2.34 -15.71 -10.46
N GLY A 159 -1.29 -15.74 -9.62
CA GLY A 159 0.10 -15.62 -10.05
C GLY A 159 0.54 -16.72 -11.03
N GLU A 160 0.09 -17.95 -10.80
CA GLU A 160 0.41 -19.07 -11.69
C GLU A 160 -0.27 -18.94 -13.07
N LEU A 161 -1.49 -18.37 -13.11
CA LEU A 161 -2.19 -18.08 -14.36
C LEU A 161 -1.46 -17.01 -15.18
N VAL A 162 -0.98 -15.95 -14.51
CA VAL A 162 -0.16 -14.92 -15.16
C VAL A 162 1.17 -15.49 -15.64
N ALA A 163 1.85 -16.31 -14.82
CA ALA A 163 3.11 -16.95 -15.21
C ALA A 163 2.95 -17.74 -16.52
N ALA A 164 1.89 -18.54 -16.61
CA ALA A 164 1.59 -19.33 -17.80
C ALA A 164 1.24 -18.47 -19.02
N LYS A 165 0.32 -17.50 -18.88
CA LYS A 165 -0.15 -16.67 -20.01
C LYS A 165 0.93 -15.77 -20.57
N TYR A 166 1.71 -15.13 -19.71
CA TYR A 166 2.74 -14.15 -20.08
C TYR A 166 4.14 -14.77 -20.17
N ARG A 167 4.26 -16.10 -20.04
CA ARG A 167 5.52 -16.86 -20.14
C ARG A 167 6.60 -16.35 -19.18
N VAL A 168 6.21 -16.01 -17.96
CA VAL A 168 7.11 -15.55 -16.90
C VAL A 168 7.60 -16.75 -16.10
N GLY A 169 8.82 -17.21 -16.44
CA GLY A 169 9.48 -18.32 -15.76
C GLY A 169 9.85 -18.03 -14.30
N ARG A 170 10.15 -19.08 -13.55
CA ARG A 170 10.55 -19.02 -12.13
C ARG A 170 11.80 -18.17 -11.93
N GLU A 171 12.77 -18.32 -12.81
CA GLU A 171 14.07 -17.64 -12.75
C GLU A 171 13.89 -16.12 -12.85
N ALA A 172 12.97 -15.66 -13.71
CA ALA A 172 12.66 -14.24 -13.86
C ALA A 172 11.99 -13.66 -12.60
N GLN A 173 11.11 -14.43 -11.95
CA GLN A 173 10.46 -14.04 -10.70
C GLN A 173 11.48 -13.90 -9.57
N ASP A 174 12.35 -14.91 -9.41
CA ASP A 174 13.36 -14.92 -8.36
C ASP A 174 14.43 -13.84 -8.58
N ALA A 175 14.83 -13.59 -9.84
CA ALA A 175 15.72 -12.48 -10.18
C ALA A 175 15.11 -11.11 -9.84
N TRP A 176 13.81 -10.91 -10.12
CA TRP A 176 13.10 -9.70 -9.73
C TRP A 176 13.10 -9.51 -8.22
N SER A 177 12.77 -10.57 -7.46
CA SER A 177 12.76 -10.55 -6.00
C SER A 177 14.12 -10.22 -5.40
N ALA A 178 15.19 -10.87 -5.86
CA ALA A 178 16.55 -10.58 -5.41
C ALA A 178 16.90 -9.11 -5.64
N LYS A 179 16.56 -8.56 -6.82
CA LYS A 179 16.74 -7.14 -7.12
C LYS A 179 15.92 -6.23 -6.21
N SER A 180 14.67 -6.58 -5.91
CA SER A 180 13.81 -5.83 -4.99
C SER A 180 14.42 -5.77 -3.59
N HIS A 181 14.92 -6.91 -3.07
CA HIS A 181 15.60 -6.97 -1.78
C HIS A 181 16.89 -6.15 -1.74
N HIS A 182 17.75 -6.27 -2.76
CA HIS A 182 18.99 -5.50 -2.82
C HIS A 182 18.74 -3.99 -2.92
N LYS A 183 17.75 -3.56 -3.72
CA LYS A 183 17.34 -2.15 -3.78
C LYS A 183 16.84 -1.64 -2.42
N ALA A 184 16.01 -2.42 -1.72
CA ALA A 184 15.51 -2.06 -0.39
C ALA A 184 16.62 -1.97 0.66
N VAL A 185 17.57 -2.91 0.66
CA VAL A 185 18.74 -2.88 1.55
C VAL A 185 19.60 -1.64 1.27
N ALA A 186 19.87 -1.34 0.00
CA ALA A 186 20.63 -0.14 -0.39
C ALA A 186 19.89 1.16 -0.01
N ALA A 187 18.56 1.17 -0.12
CA ALA A 187 17.72 2.30 0.29
C ALA A 187 17.79 2.52 1.81
N ILE A 188 17.72 1.46 2.62
CA ILE A 188 17.91 1.53 4.08
C ILE A 188 19.31 2.07 4.41
N GLN A 189 20.37 1.47 3.84
CA GLN A 189 21.76 1.84 4.13
C GLN A 189 22.10 3.29 3.74
N SER A 190 21.51 3.80 2.65
CA SER A 190 21.69 5.18 2.20
C SER A 190 20.78 6.19 2.91
N GLY A 191 19.91 5.74 3.82
CA GLY A 191 18.93 6.58 4.52
C GLY A 191 17.82 7.10 3.62
N ALA A 192 17.50 6.43 2.51
CA ALA A 192 16.47 6.85 1.56
C ALA A 192 15.08 6.96 2.19
N PHE A 193 14.77 6.11 3.17
CA PHE A 193 13.47 6.11 3.85
C PHE A 193 13.39 7.01 5.08
N GLN A 194 14.48 7.68 5.48
CA GLN A 194 14.49 8.48 6.72
C GLN A 194 13.50 9.64 6.69
N ALA A 195 13.26 10.23 5.52
CA ALA A 195 12.32 11.33 5.36
C ALA A 195 10.85 10.90 5.36
N GLU A 196 10.55 9.63 5.03
CA GLU A 196 9.18 9.13 4.94
C GLU A 196 8.74 8.30 6.16
N ILE A 197 9.68 7.72 6.92
CA ILE A 197 9.37 6.86 8.07
C ILE A 197 9.24 7.66 9.37
N VAL A 198 8.10 7.48 10.04
CA VAL A 198 7.85 7.90 11.42
C VAL A 198 8.24 6.75 12.36
N PRO A 199 9.18 6.93 13.29
CA PRO A 199 9.47 5.95 14.33
C PRO A 199 8.21 5.63 15.15
N ILE A 200 7.93 4.34 15.32
CA ILE A 200 6.74 3.87 16.04
C ILE A 200 7.14 3.37 17.43
N ALA A 201 6.49 3.91 18.46
CA ALA A 201 6.60 3.43 19.82
C ALA A 201 5.63 2.25 20.04
N VAL A 202 6.17 1.13 20.50
CA VAL A 202 5.43 -0.07 20.85
C VAL A 202 5.55 -0.27 22.37
N PRO A 203 4.44 -0.19 23.13
CA PRO A 203 4.47 -0.31 24.58
C PRO A 203 5.05 -1.64 25.05
N GLY A 204 6.02 -1.58 25.95
CA GLY A 204 6.70 -2.74 26.51
C GLY A 204 6.79 -2.71 28.03
N ARG A 205 6.94 -3.88 28.66
CA ARG A 205 7.02 -3.99 30.14
C ARG A 205 8.19 -3.22 30.76
N LYS A 206 9.28 -3.01 30.01
CA LYS A 206 10.51 -2.33 30.46
C LYS A 206 10.69 -0.94 29.82
N GLY A 207 9.63 -0.39 29.24
CA GLY A 207 9.65 0.81 28.41
C GLY A 207 9.29 0.51 26.95
N ASP A 208 9.10 1.57 26.18
CA ASP A 208 8.66 1.47 24.79
C ASP A 208 9.79 0.99 23.88
N LEU A 209 9.49 0.02 23.03
CA LEU A 209 10.34 -0.34 21.89
C LEU A 209 10.08 0.66 20.77
N ILE A 210 11.14 1.30 20.26
CA ILE A 210 11.02 2.22 19.12
C ILE A 210 11.43 1.49 17.84
N VAL A 211 10.46 1.22 16.97
CA VAL A 211 10.66 0.58 15.66
C VAL A 211 10.91 1.68 14.62
N ARG A 212 12.03 1.58 13.89
CA ARG A 212 12.51 2.64 12.97
C ARG A 212 12.73 2.18 11.54
N GLU A 213 12.82 0.88 11.32
CA GLU A 213 13.25 0.31 10.04
C GLU A 213 12.27 -0.77 9.58
N ASP A 214 12.14 -0.91 8.27
CA ASP A 214 11.34 -1.97 7.66
C ASP A 214 11.99 -3.33 7.95
N GLU A 215 11.24 -4.27 8.55
CA GLU A 215 11.80 -5.56 8.99
C GLU A 215 12.01 -6.56 7.84
N GLY A 216 11.31 -6.33 6.72
CA GLY A 216 11.19 -7.21 5.54
C GLY A 216 12.51 -7.51 4.79
N PRO A 217 13.27 -6.48 4.38
CA PRO A 217 14.40 -6.64 3.45
C PRO A 217 15.49 -7.60 3.93
N ARG A 218 16.16 -8.25 2.98
CA ARG A 218 17.13 -9.34 3.22
C ARG A 218 18.34 -9.14 2.32
N ALA A 219 19.50 -8.86 2.90
CA ALA A 219 20.72 -8.56 2.16
C ALA A 219 21.33 -9.78 1.44
N ASP A 220 20.97 -10.98 1.88
CA ASP A 220 21.47 -12.28 1.40
C ASP A 220 20.56 -12.93 0.33
N SER A 221 19.56 -12.20 -0.17
CA SER A 221 18.63 -12.72 -1.18
C SER A 221 19.26 -12.76 -2.57
N THR A 222 19.63 -13.96 -3.04
CA THR A 222 20.15 -14.19 -4.40
C THR A 222 19.17 -15.03 -5.22
N PRO A 223 19.21 -14.99 -6.56
CA PRO A 223 18.40 -15.87 -7.38
C PRO A 223 18.59 -17.36 -7.01
N GLU A 224 19.80 -17.78 -6.68
CA GLU A 224 20.13 -19.15 -6.29
C GLU A 224 19.59 -19.54 -4.92
N SER A 225 19.57 -18.61 -3.95
CA SER A 225 18.97 -18.88 -2.65
C SER A 225 17.45 -18.96 -2.74
N LEU A 226 16.84 -18.10 -3.56
CA LEU A 226 15.39 -18.09 -3.82
C LEU A 226 14.94 -19.31 -4.64
N ALA A 227 15.73 -19.79 -5.60
CA ALA A 227 15.41 -20.96 -6.43
C ALA A 227 15.19 -22.24 -5.61
N LYS A 228 15.80 -22.34 -4.43
CA LYS A 228 15.66 -23.49 -3.51
C LYS A 228 14.29 -23.56 -2.84
N LEU A 229 13.51 -22.48 -2.86
CA LEU A 229 12.21 -22.42 -2.21
C LEU A 229 11.17 -23.23 -2.98
N ARG A 230 10.34 -23.95 -2.23
CA ARG A 230 9.21 -24.72 -2.76
C ARG A 230 8.08 -23.78 -3.22
N PRO A 231 7.35 -24.14 -4.29
CA PRO A 231 6.11 -23.47 -4.67
C PRO A 231 5.12 -23.40 -3.51
N ALA A 232 4.45 -22.26 -3.34
CA ALA A 232 3.58 -22.00 -2.20
C ALA A 232 2.10 -22.34 -2.46
N PHE A 233 1.65 -22.27 -3.73
CA PHE A 233 0.21 -22.32 -4.06
C PHE A 233 -0.18 -23.47 -5.00
N LYS A 234 0.77 -24.03 -5.75
CA LYS A 234 0.56 -25.15 -6.67
C LYS A 234 1.81 -26.04 -6.65
N LYS A 235 1.64 -27.37 -6.62
CA LYS A 235 2.74 -28.35 -6.46
C LYS A 235 3.92 -28.12 -7.42
N ASP A 236 3.62 -27.83 -8.68
CA ASP A 236 4.59 -27.54 -9.75
C ASP A 236 4.48 -26.08 -10.22
N GLY A 237 4.18 -25.19 -9.27
CA GLY A 237 4.02 -23.76 -9.50
C GLY A 237 5.36 -23.00 -9.57
N THR A 238 5.27 -21.72 -9.87
CA THR A 238 6.39 -20.78 -9.95
C THR A 238 6.41 -19.79 -8.79
N VAL A 239 5.26 -19.56 -8.16
CA VAL A 239 5.12 -18.61 -7.06
C VAL A 239 5.54 -19.25 -5.74
N THR A 240 6.43 -18.58 -5.01
CA THR A 240 7.01 -19.01 -3.74
C THR A 240 6.94 -17.91 -2.69
N ALA A 241 7.21 -18.25 -1.43
CA ALA A 241 7.36 -17.25 -0.36
C ALA A 241 8.53 -16.26 -0.60
N GLY A 242 9.48 -16.58 -1.48
CA GLY A 242 10.59 -15.69 -1.83
C GLY A 242 10.30 -14.74 -2.98
N ASN A 243 9.21 -14.98 -3.73
CA ASN A 243 8.78 -14.14 -4.85
C ASN A 243 7.34 -13.64 -4.76
N ALA A 244 6.75 -13.80 -3.58
CA ALA A 244 5.55 -13.14 -3.11
C ALA A 244 5.92 -12.21 -1.92
N PRO A 245 5.18 -11.12 -1.69
CA PRO A 245 5.30 -10.34 -0.47
C PRO A 245 4.86 -11.18 0.74
N SER A 246 5.41 -10.84 1.91
CA SER A 246 4.93 -11.36 3.18
C SER A 246 3.59 -10.73 3.58
N VAL A 247 3.02 -11.28 4.66
CA VAL A 247 1.98 -10.61 5.45
C VAL A 247 2.63 -9.58 6.37
N ASN A 248 2.04 -8.40 6.50
CA ASN A 248 2.68 -7.27 7.17
C ASN A 248 1.71 -6.34 7.88
N ASP A 249 2.27 -5.58 8.82
CA ASP A 249 1.58 -4.50 9.55
C ASP A 249 2.19 -3.16 9.14
N GLY A 250 1.36 -2.12 9.00
CA GLY A 250 1.84 -0.81 8.56
C GLY A 250 0.73 0.23 8.41
N ALA A 251 1.12 1.50 8.41
CA ALA A 251 0.24 2.63 8.13
C ALA A 251 0.96 3.69 7.29
N ALA A 252 0.22 4.41 6.45
CA ALA A 252 0.72 5.54 5.67
C ALA A 252 -0.39 6.55 5.44
N ALA A 253 -0.05 7.83 5.50
CA ALA A 253 -1.00 8.93 5.35
C ALA A 253 -0.40 10.14 4.64
N VAL A 254 -1.27 10.94 4.05
CA VAL A 254 -0.97 12.20 3.38
C VAL A 254 -1.95 13.28 3.84
N LEU A 255 -1.50 14.53 3.82
CA LEU A 255 -2.38 15.69 3.92
C LEU A 255 -2.65 16.24 2.53
N LEU A 256 -3.91 16.46 2.21
CA LEU A 256 -4.39 16.97 0.94
C LEU A 256 -4.99 18.35 1.13
N SER A 257 -4.81 19.22 0.14
CA SER A 257 -5.50 20.50 0.07
C SER A 257 -5.64 20.96 -1.38
N SER A 258 -6.38 22.04 -1.62
CA SER A 258 -6.44 22.66 -2.93
C SER A 258 -5.18 23.50 -3.13
N GLU A 259 -4.64 23.55 -4.34
CA GLU A 259 -3.43 24.34 -4.61
C GLU A 259 -3.63 25.83 -4.26
N ALA A 260 -4.85 26.34 -4.46
CA ALA A 260 -5.22 27.72 -4.13
C ALA A 260 -5.20 27.95 -2.61
N TYR A 261 -5.83 27.06 -1.82
CA TYR A 261 -5.83 27.17 -0.37
C TYR A 261 -4.43 27.03 0.21
N ALA A 262 -3.66 26.05 -0.27
CA ALA A 262 -2.28 25.82 0.18
C ALA A 262 -1.42 27.06 -0.04
N LYS A 263 -1.47 27.68 -1.23
CA LYS A 263 -0.75 28.92 -1.53
C LYS A 263 -1.22 30.10 -0.69
N ALA A 264 -2.53 30.27 -0.52
CA ALA A 264 -3.10 31.37 0.27
C ALA A 264 -2.71 31.32 1.75
N HIS A 265 -2.46 30.12 2.29
CA HIS A 265 -2.11 29.89 3.70
C HIS A 265 -0.63 29.56 3.91
N GLY A 266 0.20 29.65 2.88
CA GLY A 266 1.64 29.35 2.96
C GLY A 266 1.96 27.90 3.34
N LEU A 267 1.06 26.96 3.02
CA LEU A 267 1.28 25.53 3.27
C LEU A 267 2.24 24.95 2.22
N PRO A 268 3.13 24.01 2.61
CA PRO A 268 4.03 23.35 1.68
C PRO A 268 3.25 22.53 0.65
N ILE A 269 3.78 22.42 -0.56
CA ILE A 269 3.21 21.59 -1.62
C ILE A 269 4.28 20.61 -2.07
N GLN A 270 4.09 19.33 -1.77
CA GLN A 270 5.00 18.26 -2.19
C GLN A 270 4.75 17.88 -3.65
N ALA A 271 3.48 17.71 -4.04
CA ALA A 271 3.13 17.34 -5.41
C ALA A 271 1.67 17.71 -5.78
N ARG A 272 1.41 17.87 -7.07
CA ARG A 272 0.06 17.95 -7.65
C ARG A 272 -0.43 16.55 -8.01
N ILE A 273 -1.71 16.28 -7.77
CA ILE A 273 -2.39 15.09 -8.29
C ILE A 273 -2.99 15.45 -9.65
N LEU A 274 -2.44 14.88 -10.72
CA LEU A 274 -2.86 15.17 -12.09
C LEU A 274 -4.03 14.32 -12.55
N GLY A 275 -4.06 13.06 -12.12
CA GLY A 275 -5.09 12.11 -12.53
C GLY A 275 -5.10 10.86 -11.69
N THR A 276 -6.25 10.19 -11.70
CA THR A 276 -6.45 8.87 -11.10
C THR A 276 -7.29 8.03 -12.04
N ALA A 277 -6.94 6.76 -12.17
CA ALA A 277 -7.70 5.81 -12.97
C ALA A 277 -7.92 4.51 -12.20
N THR A 278 -9.09 3.93 -12.39
CA THR A 278 -9.39 2.55 -11.97
C THR A 278 -9.74 1.71 -13.18
N ALA A 279 -9.41 0.44 -13.11
CA ALA A 279 -9.75 -0.56 -14.11
C ALA A 279 -10.18 -1.86 -13.43
N GLY A 280 -10.90 -2.69 -14.18
CA GLY A 280 -11.35 -4.02 -13.77
C GLY A 280 -11.09 -5.03 -14.88
N LEU A 281 -10.74 -6.24 -14.49
CA LEU A 281 -10.63 -7.45 -15.29
C LEU A 281 -11.37 -8.58 -14.55
N ASP A 282 -11.49 -9.75 -15.18
CA ASP A 282 -11.99 -10.92 -14.46
C ASP A 282 -11.12 -11.20 -13.22
N PRO A 283 -11.69 -11.69 -12.10
CA PRO A 283 -10.97 -11.82 -10.84
C PRO A 283 -9.68 -12.63 -10.90
N GLU A 284 -9.62 -13.63 -11.79
CA GLU A 284 -8.42 -14.44 -12.01
C GLU A 284 -7.25 -13.68 -12.64
N TRP A 285 -7.52 -12.57 -13.35
CA TRP A 285 -6.52 -11.70 -13.99
C TRP A 285 -6.17 -10.47 -13.16
N VAL A 286 -6.51 -10.46 -11.87
CA VAL A 286 -6.29 -9.35 -10.94
C VAL A 286 -4.89 -8.75 -11.00
N LEU A 287 -3.87 -9.60 -11.12
CA LEU A 287 -2.47 -9.18 -11.16
C LEU A 287 -2.12 -8.36 -12.42
N MET A 288 -2.91 -8.47 -13.49
CA MET A 288 -2.73 -7.70 -14.72
C MET A 288 -3.66 -6.49 -14.83
N ALA A 289 -4.62 -6.33 -13.91
CA ALA A 289 -5.49 -5.15 -13.88
C ALA A 289 -4.72 -3.79 -13.83
N PRO A 290 -3.53 -3.67 -13.20
CA PRO A 290 -2.74 -2.44 -13.22
C PRO A 290 -2.37 -1.97 -14.63
N VAL A 291 -2.20 -2.88 -15.60
CA VAL A 291 -1.89 -2.53 -17.00
C VAL A 291 -2.97 -1.62 -17.57
N GLU A 292 -4.24 -2.00 -17.39
CA GLU A 292 -5.38 -1.23 -17.89
C GLU A 292 -5.57 0.09 -17.13
N ALA A 293 -5.35 0.09 -15.81
CA ALA A 293 -5.41 1.32 -15.02
C ALA A 293 -4.32 2.32 -15.45
N ILE A 294 -3.09 1.84 -15.70
CA ILE A 294 -1.97 2.68 -16.15
C ILE A 294 -2.21 3.21 -17.56
N ARG A 295 -2.64 2.38 -18.52
CA ARG A 295 -2.98 2.83 -19.88
C ARG A 295 -4.02 3.94 -19.87
N LYS A 296 -5.11 3.74 -19.11
CA LYS A 296 -6.16 4.73 -18.93
C LYS A 296 -5.65 6.02 -18.29
N LEU A 297 -4.82 5.91 -17.26
CA LEU A 297 -4.24 7.06 -16.58
C LEU A 297 -3.33 7.87 -17.49
N LEU A 298 -2.41 7.21 -18.22
CA LEU A 298 -1.50 7.84 -19.17
C LEU A 298 -2.28 8.62 -20.23
N ALA A 299 -3.31 8.01 -20.82
CA ALA A 299 -4.20 8.68 -21.77
C ALA A 299 -4.92 9.88 -21.14
N GLN A 300 -5.41 9.74 -19.89
CA GLN A 300 -6.10 10.80 -19.16
C GLN A 300 -5.22 12.02 -18.88
N VAL A 301 -3.94 11.82 -18.56
CA VAL A 301 -3.00 12.93 -18.26
C VAL A 301 -2.17 13.37 -19.47
N GLY A 302 -2.36 12.73 -20.64
CA GLY A 302 -1.62 13.04 -21.86
C GLY A 302 -0.14 12.68 -21.78
N TRP A 303 0.23 11.65 -21.02
CA TRP A 303 1.61 11.17 -20.89
C TRP A 303 1.82 9.88 -21.67
N SER A 304 3.05 9.67 -22.14
CA SER A 304 3.58 8.39 -22.58
C SER A 304 4.36 7.72 -21.44
N VAL A 305 4.73 6.44 -21.63
CA VAL A 305 5.61 5.73 -20.67
C VAL A 305 6.95 6.46 -20.49
N GLY A 306 7.48 7.09 -21.54
CA GLY A 306 8.75 7.80 -21.51
C GLY A 306 8.73 9.10 -20.69
N ASP A 307 7.54 9.69 -20.52
CA ASP A 307 7.34 10.93 -19.77
C ASP A 307 7.39 10.75 -18.25
N VAL A 308 7.31 9.50 -17.77
CA VAL A 308 7.30 9.18 -16.35
C VAL A 308 8.74 8.95 -15.87
N ASP A 309 9.13 9.72 -14.85
CA ASP A 309 10.47 9.63 -14.27
C ASP A 309 10.60 8.41 -13.35
N LEU A 310 9.60 8.16 -12.50
CA LEU A 310 9.60 7.06 -11.52
C LEU A 310 8.24 6.36 -11.44
N TRP A 311 8.29 5.06 -11.23
CA TRP A 311 7.12 4.19 -11.08
C TRP A 311 7.18 3.49 -9.73
N GLU A 312 6.13 3.63 -8.94
CA GLU A 312 5.91 2.83 -7.73
C GLU A 312 4.71 1.90 -7.96
N ILE A 313 4.99 0.71 -8.46
CA ILE A 313 3.98 -0.30 -8.74
C ILE A 313 4.09 -1.39 -7.68
N ASN A 314 3.02 -1.58 -6.91
CA ASN A 314 3.05 -2.51 -5.79
C ASN A 314 3.28 -3.95 -6.27
N GLU A 315 4.34 -4.57 -5.74
CA GLU A 315 4.76 -5.93 -6.06
C GLU A 315 3.91 -6.96 -5.30
N ALA A 316 2.63 -7.09 -5.67
CA ALA A 316 1.77 -8.09 -5.05
C ALA A 316 2.30 -9.52 -5.27
N PHE A 317 3.01 -9.74 -6.39
CA PHE A 317 3.86 -10.90 -6.67
C PHE A 317 4.94 -10.50 -7.70
N ALA A 318 6.11 -11.12 -7.69
CA ALA A 318 7.15 -10.83 -8.68
C ALA A 318 6.70 -11.13 -10.12
N VAL A 319 5.90 -12.18 -10.32
CA VAL A 319 5.32 -12.53 -11.63
C VAL A 319 4.53 -11.38 -12.24
N GLN A 320 3.76 -10.67 -11.42
CA GLN A 320 2.96 -9.52 -11.83
C GLN A 320 3.87 -8.40 -12.32
N MET A 321 4.96 -8.12 -11.61
CA MET A 321 5.89 -7.07 -11.97
C MET A 321 6.60 -7.33 -13.28
N VAL A 322 7.09 -8.56 -13.48
CA VAL A 322 7.74 -8.96 -14.73
C VAL A 322 6.77 -8.84 -15.91
N ALA A 323 5.55 -9.38 -15.77
CA ALA A 323 4.53 -9.31 -16.83
C ALA A 323 4.08 -7.87 -17.11
N THR A 324 3.85 -7.05 -16.08
CA THR A 324 3.45 -5.63 -16.23
C THR A 324 4.53 -4.83 -16.95
N ALA A 325 5.81 -5.02 -16.57
CA ALA A 325 6.92 -4.31 -17.19
C ALA A 325 7.07 -4.67 -18.67
N GLN A 326 6.87 -5.94 -19.04
CA GLN A 326 6.86 -6.38 -20.44
C GLN A 326 5.67 -5.81 -21.22
N GLU A 327 4.46 -5.95 -20.69
CA GLU A 327 3.21 -5.57 -21.38
C GLU A 327 3.10 -4.06 -21.64
N LEU A 328 3.70 -3.25 -20.78
CA LEU A 328 3.72 -1.78 -20.91
C LEU A 328 5.05 -1.24 -21.44
N ASN A 329 6.04 -2.08 -21.70
CA ASN A 329 7.41 -1.69 -22.04
C ASN A 329 8.00 -0.68 -21.04
N LEU A 330 7.83 -0.94 -19.74
CA LEU A 330 8.30 -0.04 -18.69
C LEU A 330 9.83 -0.12 -18.52
N PRO A 331 10.52 1.03 -18.33
CA PRO A 331 11.94 1.04 -18.02
C PRO A 331 12.19 0.51 -16.59
N VAL A 332 12.70 -0.72 -16.50
CA VAL A 332 12.88 -1.48 -15.24
C VAL A 332 13.77 -0.77 -14.21
N ASP A 333 14.69 0.08 -14.67
CA ASP A 333 15.55 0.92 -13.84
C ASP A 333 14.80 2.09 -13.17
N ARG A 334 13.60 2.44 -13.63
CA ARG A 334 12.73 3.49 -13.06
C ARG A 334 11.59 2.94 -12.19
N ILE A 335 11.45 1.61 -12.08
CA ILE A 335 10.40 0.97 -11.29
C ILE A 335 10.95 0.59 -9.92
N ASN A 336 10.23 0.97 -8.86
CA ASN A 336 10.49 0.62 -7.47
C ASN A 336 11.97 0.77 -7.14
N ILE A 337 12.52 1.97 -7.33
CA ILE A 337 13.97 2.19 -7.30
C ILE A 337 14.59 1.96 -5.92
N HIS A 338 13.75 2.01 -4.88
CA HIS A 338 14.09 1.69 -3.50
C HIS A 338 13.61 0.29 -3.06
N GLY A 339 13.26 -0.57 -4.01
CA GLY A 339 12.67 -1.87 -3.74
C GLY A 339 11.16 -1.77 -3.54
N GLY A 340 10.46 -2.89 -3.69
CA GLY A 340 9.00 -2.93 -3.61
C GLY A 340 8.50 -3.94 -2.59
N ALA A 341 7.21 -4.28 -2.68
CA ALA A 341 6.51 -5.04 -1.64
C ALA A 341 7.02 -6.48 -1.44
N VAL A 342 7.67 -7.10 -2.43
CA VAL A 342 8.31 -8.41 -2.23
C VAL A 342 9.41 -8.32 -1.16
N ALA A 343 10.11 -7.18 -1.11
CA ALA A 343 11.14 -6.91 -0.11
C ALA A 343 10.62 -6.21 1.15
N LEU A 344 9.88 -5.13 0.96
CA LEU A 344 9.42 -4.24 2.03
C LEU A 344 8.23 -4.81 2.80
N GLY A 345 7.38 -5.59 2.13
CA GLY A 345 6.13 -6.11 2.69
C GLY A 345 4.86 -5.44 2.14
N HIS A 346 3.71 -6.04 2.44
CA HIS A 346 2.41 -5.66 1.89
C HIS A 346 1.29 -5.56 2.95
N PRO A 347 1.27 -4.52 3.80
CA PRO A 347 0.14 -4.23 4.68
C PRO A 347 -1.05 -3.76 3.83
N ILE A 348 -1.98 -4.66 3.50
CA ILE A 348 -2.91 -4.49 2.37
C ILE A 348 -3.72 -3.17 2.40
N GLY A 349 -4.32 -2.79 3.53
CA GLY A 349 -5.06 -1.53 3.65
C GLY A 349 -4.21 -0.27 3.53
N ALA A 350 -2.92 -0.34 3.90
CA ALA A 350 -1.98 0.78 3.88
C ALA A 350 -1.17 0.89 2.58
N SER A 351 -1.02 -0.20 1.84
CA SER A 351 -0.01 -0.33 0.78
C SER A 351 -0.16 0.72 -0.32
N GLY A 352 -1.39 1.06 -0.70
CA GLY A 352 -1.64 2.11 -1.68
C GLY A 352 -1.13 3.50 -1.27
N ALA A 353 -1.24 3.85 0.02
CA ALA A 353 -0.70 5.10 0.54
C ALA A 353 0.82 5.00 0.77
N ARG A 354 1.31 3.81 1.15
CA ARG A 354 2.74 3.53 1.34
C ARG A 354 3.54 3.75 0.05
N VAL A 355 3.09 3.16 -1.07
CA VAL A 355 3.77 3.34 -2.37
C VAL A 355 3.74 4.80 -2.83
N MET A 356 2.67 5.54 -2.51
CA MET A 356 2.60 6.97 -2.82
C MET A 356 3.62 7.77 -2.00
N ALA A 357 3.73 7.50 -0.69
CA ALA A 357 4.74 8.15 0.15
C ALA A 357 6.15 7.87 -0.41
N THR A 358 6.48 6.61 -0.66
CA THR A 358 7.78 6.23 -1.24
C THR A 358 8.05 6.92 -2.58
N LEU A 359 7.05 7.00 -3.46
CA LEU A 359 7.17 7.69 -4.76
C LEU A 359 7.53 9.17 -4.59
N LEU A 360 6.82 9.87 -3.72
CA LEU A 360 6.99 11.32 -3.54
C LEU A 360 8.38 11.65 -2.99
N HIS A 361 8.82 10.91 -1.97
CA HIS A 361 10.14 11.07 -1.38
C HIS A 361 11.26 10.65 -2.34
N ALA A 362 11.05 9.62 -3.16
CA ALA A 362 11.99 9.24 -4.21
C ALA A 362 12.11 10.30 -5.32
N LEU A 363 10.98 10.88 -5.77
CA LEU A 363 10.99 11.97 -6.75
C LEU A 363 11.79 13.16 -6.23
N GLU A 364 11.55 13.56 -4.97
CA GLU A 364 12.27 14.65 -4.32
C GLU A 364 13.77 14.38 -4.22
N ARG A 365 14.15 13.24 -3.65
CA ARG A 365 15.56 12.86 -3.45
C ARG A 365 16.37 12.82 -4.75
N HIS A 366 15.73 12.43 -5.85
CA HIS A 366 16.38 12.30 -7.16
C HIS A 366 16.15 13.49 -8.10
N GLY A 367 15.53 14.58 -7.60
CA GLY A 367 15.26 15.78 -8.40
C GLY A 367 14.36 15.51 -9.62
N LYS A 368 13.50 14.50 -9.53
CA LYS A 368 12.53 14.10 -10.55
C LYS A 368 11.18 14.77 -10.32
N GLN A 369 10.32 14.76 -11.33
CA GLN A 369 9.05 15.48 -11.29
C GLN A 369 7.86 14.54 -11.44
N ARG A 370 7.86 13.68 -12.45
CA ARG A 370 6.66 12.92 -12.85
C ARG A 370 6.68 11.51 -12.32
N GLY A 371 5.68 11.15 -11.53
CA GLY A 371 5.56 9.82 -10.96
C GLY A 371 4.19 9.18 -11.17
N ILE A 372 4.17 7.85 -11.24
CA ILE A 372 2.94 7.06 -11.20
C ILE A 372 3.03 6.01 -10.09
N ALA A 373 2.01 5.97 -9.24
CA ALA A 373 1.78 4.90 -8.29
C ALA A 373 0.63 4.00 -8.77
N ALA A 374 0.78 2.67 -8.72
CA ALA A 374 -0.27 1.75 -9.16
C ALA A 374 -0.29 0.42 -8.39
N LEU A 375 -1.48 -0.16 -8.20
CA LEU A 375 -1.67 -1.42 -7.48
C LEU A 375 -2.84 -2.23 -8.04
N CYS A 376 -2.70 -3.56 -8.02
CA CYS A 376 -3.81 -4.50 -8.20
C CYS A 376 -4.59 -4.67 -6.89
N LEU A 377 -5.86 -5.08 -7.00
CA LEU A 377 -6.83 -5.15 -5.91
C LEU A 377 -7.59 -6.47 -6.01
N GLY A 378 -7.62 -7.25 -4.93
CA GLY A 378 -8.40 -8.49 -4.84
C GLY A 378 -9.81 -8.32 -5.42
N GLY A 379 -10.22 -9.31 -6.20
CA GLY A 379 -11.47 -9.27 -6.97
C GLY A 379 -11.37 -8.60 -8.35
N GLY A 380 -10.17 -8.55 -8.94
CA GLY A 380 -10.01 -8.22 -10.35
C GLY A 380 -9.89 -6.74 -10.66
N ASN A 381 -9.55 -5.87 -9.69
CA ASN A 381 -9.52 -4.42 -9.92
C ASN A 381 -8.10 -3.85 -9.81
N ALA A 382 -7.93 -2.59 -10.23
CA ALA A 382 -6.71 -1.82 -10.05
C ALA A 382 -7.01 -0.33 -9.83
N ILE A 383 -6.01 0.36 -9.28
CA ILE A 383 -5.99 1.82 -9.19
C ILE A 383 -4.59 2.33 -9.54
N ALA A 384 -4.52 3.44 -10.27
CA ALA A 384 -3.31 4.16 -10.58
C ALA A 384 -3.51 5.67 -10.33
N MET A 385 -2.45 6.37 -9.93
CA MET A 385 -2.44 7.81 -9.67
C MET A 385 -1.17 8.45 -10.23
N ALA A 386 -1.34 9.55 -10.98
CA ALA A 386 -0.26 10.34 -11.54
C ALA A 386 -0.05 11.61 -10.70
N VAL A 387 1.21 11.87 -10.36
CA VAL A 387 1.63 13.03 -9.57
C VAL A 387 2.76 13.77 -10.26
N GLU A 388 2.81 15.09 -10.04
CA GLU A 388 3.92 15.95 -10.47
C GLU A 388 4.45 16.74 -9.27
N ARG A 389 5.73 16.53 -8.93
CA ARG A 389 6.41 17.22 -7.82
C ARG A 389 6.54 18.72 -8.13
N VAL A 390 6.35 19.56 -7.12
CA VAL A 390 6.42 21.04 -7.24
C VAL A 390 7.80 21.58 -6.86
#